data_AF-A0A561WC57-F1
#
_entry.id   AF-A0A561WC57-F1
#
_cell.length_a   1.000
_cell.length_b   1.000
_cell.length_c   1.000
_cell.angle_alpha   90.00
_cell.angle_beta   90.00
_cell.angle_gamma   90.00
#
_symmetry.space_group_name_H-M   'P 1'
#
loop_
_entity.id
_entity.type
_entity.pdbx_description
1 polymer ?
#
loop_
_entity_poly.entity_id
_entity_poly.type
_entity_poly.pdbx_seq_one_letter_code
_entity_poly.pdbx_strand_id
1 'polypeptide(L)'
;MTGFPWLLVDQNSDGADAVVAACADIDGLFADPGEPPVERYTLLGCTPAGRMRTACDGFGPTWLGNIGLEAIHRSDSKHPRECWECTEELLDVTVVDVRPAGFGVFDVTCEARLRIDPEQRKRRRGPDRAPEADGYVLTGITGEGEEKFGTCQDVAGVFRPRPERAPRPATLIGCRPEPRLQRAIDAFRRGAARHRRMIIASIFSVAYDGTATHMLDSGLGAEVSGVRPSALGDDLVDVTFESLYGDAIKGGRPLGAREIWECWRAGRPTEAGRWAAYPSALRHEWAGAALAHHRPGPDRPSGTTYHLDGRHVTDEDGFYCAIGEAINGPGGYFGWNAGALHDCLLGDWGAAPGFRLVWHDSAVARRHLVPGYDRRDWCPAITMDHLLAWLAEDGVEVELR
;
A
#
# COMPACT_ATOMS: atom_id res chain seq x y z
N MET A 1 -14.16 -29.45 -11.89
CA MET A 1 -13.43 -28.22 -11.52
C MET A 1 -12.28 -28.09 -12.50
N THR A 2 -12.38 -27.19 -13.48
CA THR A 2 -11.45 -27.14 -14.61
C THR A 2 -10.39 -26.07 -14.37
N GLY A 3 -9.16 -26.50 -14.08
CA GLY A 3 -7.97 -25.64 -14.06
C GLY A 3 -7.44 -25.29 -12.67
N PHE A 4 -6.16 -24.94 -12.62
CA PHE A 4 -5.51 -24.35 -11.46
C PHE A 4 -5.87 -22.86 -11.37
N PRO A 5 -6.39 -22.36 -10.24
CA PRO A 5 -6.79 -20.96 -10.10
C PRO A 5 -5.60 -19.99 -10.04
N TRP A 6 -4.38 -20.48 -9.81
CA TRP A 6 -3.19 -19.66 -9.70
C TRP A 6 -2.10 -20.11 -10.66
N LEU A 7 -1.52 -19.14 -11.39
CA LEU A 7 -0.33 -19.34 -12.20
C LEU A 7 0.80 -18.48 -11.67
N LEU A 8 2.01 -19.03 -11.69
CA LEU A 8 3.24 -18.30 -11.46
C LEU A 8 3.97 -18.15 -12.79
N VAL A 9 4.40 -16.94 -13.13
CA VAL A 9 5.02 -16.62 -14.43
C VAL A 9 6.38 -15.97 -14.18
N ASP A 10 7.44 -16.48 -14.84
CA ASP A 10 8.83 -16.07 -14.60
C ASP A 10 9.05 -14.59 -14.94
N GLN A 11 9.77 -13.86 -14.08
CA GLN A 11 10.15 -12.46 -14.29
C GLN A 11 11.60 -12.28 -14.79
N ASN A 12 12.44 -13.32 -14.75
CA ASN A 12 13.88 -13.23 -14.96
C ASN A 12 14.38 -13.72 -16.32
N SER A 13 13.54 -14.34 -17.14
CA SER A 13 13.96 -14.90 -18.43
C SER A 13 13.68 -13.94 -19.59
N ASP A 14 14.67 -13.75 -20.47
CA ASP A 14 14.56 -13.03 -21.75
C ASP A 14 13.51 -13.64 -22.71
N GLY A 15 12.96 -14.82 -22.38
CA GLY A 15 11.70 -15.32 -22.92
C GLY A 15 10.56 -14.95 -21.97
N ALA A 16 9.85 -13.87 -22.31
CA ALA A 16 8.69 -13.39 -21.59
C ALA A 16 7.63 -14.51 -21.40
N ASP A 17 7.02 -14.54 -20.23
CA ASP A 17 5.80 -15.28 -19.89
C ASP A 17 5.87 -16.82 -19.74
N ALA A 18 7.04 -17.39 -19.44
CA ALA A 18 7.12 -18.82 -19.13
C ALA A 18 6.43 -19.15 -17.78
N VAL A 19 5.43 -20.03 -17.82
CA VAL A 19 4.79 -20.56 -16.61
C VAL A 19 5.81 -21.34 -15.78
N VAL A 20 5.91 -20.99 -14.49
CA VAL A 20 6.77 -21.63 -13.48
C VAL A 20 6.02 -22.73 -12.76
N ALA A 21 4.74 -22.49 -12.46
CA ALA A 21 3.86 -23.46 -11.83
C ALA A 21 2.40 -23.09 -12.05
N ALA A 22 1.55 -24.12 -12.02
CA ALA A 22 0.11 -23.98 -11.91
C ALA A 22 -0.34 -24.64 -10.60
N CYS A 23 -1.03 -23.89 -9.74
CA CYS A 23 -1.24 -24.25 -8.33
C CYS A 23 -2.71 -24.15 -7.92
N ALA A 24 -3.10 -25.03 -6.99
CA ALA A 24 -4.43 -25.02 -6.40
C ALA A 24 -4.61 -23.87 -5.40
N ASP A 25 -3.56 -23.54 -4.65
CA ASP A 25 -3.53 -22.38 -3.74
C ASP A 25 -2.10 -21.88 -3.51
N ILE A 26 -1.98 -20.69 -2.94
CA ILE A 26 -0.74 -20.07 -2.50
C ILE A 26 -0.92 -19.62 -1.05
N ASP A 27 -0.38 -20.40 -0.11
CA ASP A 27 -0.33 -20.00 1.29
C ASP A 27 0.61 -18.80 1.47
N GLY A 28 0.15 -17.80 2.21
CA GLY A 28 0.81 -16.51 2.38
C GLY A 28 0.45 -15.43 1.34
N LEU A 29 -0.33 -15.75 0.29
CA LEU A 29 -0.79 -14.74 -0.68
C LEU A 29 -1.81 -13.77 -0.07
N PHE A 30 -2.72 -14.30 0.73
CA PHE A 30 -3.75 -13.54 1.45
C PHE A 30 -3.45 -13.57 2.94
N ALA A 31 -2.74 -12.56 3.41
CA ALA A 31 -2.35 -12.41 4.80
C ALA A 31 -2.23 -10.93 5.12
N ASP A 32 -2.85 -10.50 6.21
CA ASP A 32 -2.78 -9.10 6.60
C ASP A 32 -1.31 -8.70 6.85
N PRO A 33 -0.85 -7.55 6.30
CA PRO A 33 0.56 -7.15 6.40
C PRO A 33 1.00 -6.88 7.84
N GLY A 34 0.04 -6.73 8.77
CA GLY A 34 0.25 -6.29 10.14
C GLY A 34 0.59 -4.80 10.17
N GLU A 35 0.20 -4.12 11.24
CA GLU A 35 0.61 -2.73 11.44
C GLU A 35 1.96 -2.67 12.17
N PRO A 36 2.78 -1.62 11.97
CA PRO A 36 3.95 -1.40 12.80
C PRO A 36 3.53 -1.27 14.26
N PRO A 37 4.24 -1.86 15.23
CA PRO A 37 3.83 -1.82 16.63
C PRO A 37 3.81 -0.38 17.17
N VAL A 38 2.89 -0.11 18.09
CA VAL A 38 2.94 1.10 18.91
C VAL A 38 4.06 0.93 19.92
N GLU A 39 5.01 1.87 19.92
CA GLU A 39 6.16 1.92 20.81
C GLU A 39 6.17 3.27 21.55
N ARG A 40 6.92 3.34 22.65
CA ARG A 40 7.13 4.59 23.40
C ARG A 40 8.46 5.22 23.00
N TYR A 41 8.41 6.51 22.67
CA TYR A 41 9.55 7.34 22.30
C TYR A 41 9.67 8.54 23.25
N THR A 42 10.86 9.11 23.35
CA THR A 42 11.06 10.37 24.08
C THR A 42 11.77 11.37 23.18
N LEU A 43 11.12 12.52 22.97
CA LEU A 43 11.69 13.67 22.30
C LEU A 43 12.32 14.55 23.39
N LEU A 44 13.63 14.84 23.29
CA LEU A 44 14.43 15.41 24.37
C LEU A 44 14.78 16.87 24.10
N GLY A 45 14.70 17.69 25.15
CA GLY A 45 15.09 19.10 25.09
C GLY A 45 14.31 19.90 24.03
N CYS A 46 13.01 19.63 23.90
CA CYS A 46 12.18 20.19 22.86
C CYS A 46 11.75 21.62 23.15
N THR A 47 11.80 22.48 22.13
CA THR A 47 11.10 23.78 22.10
C THR A 47 9.86 23.60 21.22
N PRO A 48 8.71 23.20 21.80
CA PRO A 48 7.55 22.82 21.02
C PRO A 48 6.87 24.03 20.38
N ALA A 49 6.27 23.82 19.22
CA ALA A 49 5.47 24.80 18.48
C ALA A 49 4.10 24.21 18.09
N GLY A 50 3.20 25.07 17.60
CA GLY A 50 1.89 24.65 17.07
C GLY A 50 1.11 23.76 18.05
N ARG A 51 0.49 22.69 17.53
CA ARG A 51 -0.28 21.75 18.36
C ARG A 51 0.56 21.06 19.44
N MET A 52 1.83 20.75 19.19
CA MET A 52 2.71 20.16 20.21
C MET A 52 2.93 21.10 21.39
N ARG A 53 3.05 22.43 21.16
CA ARG A 53 3.14 23.41 22.26
C ARG A 53 1.89 23.36 23.13
N THR A 54 0.72 23.41 22.50
CA THR A 54 -0.57 23.38 23.21
C THR A 54 -0.77 22.07 23.98
N ALA A 55 -0.35 20.93 23.42
CA ALA A 55 -0.34 19.64 24.11
C ALA A 55 0.59 19.66 25.33
N CYS A 56 1.79 20.22 25.19
CA CYS A 56 2.76 20.33 26.28
C CYS A 56 2.28 21.26 27.42
N ASP A 57 1.50 22.28 27.11
CA ASP A 57 0.87 23.14 28.12
C ASP A 57 -0.34 22.49 28.81
N GLY A 58 -0.84 21.35 28.30
CA GLY A 58 -2.05 20.71 28.80
C GLY A 58 -3.36 21.37 28.36
N PHE A 59 -3.31 22.23 27.34
CA PHE A 59 -4.50 22.93 26.80
C PHE A 59 -4.97 22.38 25.44
N GLY A 60 -4.14 21.59 24.76
CA GLY A 60 -4.43 21.06 23.42
C GLY A 60 -4.68 19.54 23.38
N PRO A 61 -5.10 19.01 22.22
CA PRO A 61 -5.21 17.57 22.01
C PRO A 61 -3.83 16.91 22.13
N THR A 62 -3.77 15.73 22.74
CA THR A 62 -2.53 14.97 22.88
C THR A 62 -2.14 14.23 21.60
N TRP A 63 -3.10 13.95 20.71
CA TRP A 63 -2.85 13.34 19.41
C TRP A 63 -2.39 14.37 18.38
N LEU A 64 -1.27 14.10 17.73
CA LEU A 64 -0.58 15.01 16.81
C LEU A 64 -0.61 14.55 15.35
N GLY A 65 -0.95 13.28 15.07
CA GLY A 65 -0.84 12.69 13.74
C GLY A 65 0.58 12.24 13.44
N ASN A 66 1.08 12.41 12.21
CA ASN A 66 2.46 12.06 11.87
C ASN A 66 3.43 13.18 12.22
N ILE A 67 4.64 12.80 12.62
CA ILE A 67 5.77 13.70 12.84
C ILE A 67 7.00 13.12 12.16
N GLY A 68 7.47 13.82 11.14
CA GLY A 68 8.81 13.68 10.58
C GLY A 68 9.87 14.23 11.53
N LEU A 69 10.94 13.45 11.71
CA LEU A 69 12.13 13.78 12.48
C LEU A 69 13.23 14.19 11.51
N GLU A 70 13.23 15.44 11.09
CA GLU A 70 14.20 15.96 10.13
C GLU A 70 15.51 16.33 10.85
N ALA A 71 16.61 15.68 10.47
CA ALA A 71 17.90 15.91 11.10
C ALA A 71 18.44 17.33 10.80
N ILE A 72 18.78 18.08 11.85
CA ILE A 72 19.54 19.33 11.73
C ILE A 72 21.02 18.96 11.63
N HIS A 73 21.54 18.91 10.41
CA HIS A 73 22.92 18.55 10.17
C HIS A 73 23.91 19.60 10.66
N ARG A 74 25.04 19.12 11.18
CA ARG A 74 26.20 19.95 11.53
C ARG A 74 26.73 20.68 10.30
N SER A 75 27.36 21.83 10.52
CA SER A 75 27.98 22.61 9.44
C SER A 75 29.10 21.88 8.69
N ASP A 76 29.74 20.89 9.32
CA ASP A 76 30.77 20.04 8.74
C ASP A 76 30.23 18.71 8.18
N SER A 77 28.92 18.50 8.26
CA SER A 77 28.27 17.31 7.70
C SER A 77 28.38 17.30 6.17
N LYS A 78 28.45 16.09 5.62
CA LYS A 78 28.38 15.86 4.17
C LYS A 78 26.96 15.94 3.63
N HIS A 79 25.95 15.97 4.51
CA HIS A 79 24.55 16.06 4.13
C HIS A 79 24.08 17.51 4.01
N PRO A 80 23.22 17.84 3.03
CA PRO A 80 22.59 19.16 2.95
C PRO A 80 21.66 19.40 4.14
N ARG A 81 21.31 20.67 4.39
CA ARG A 81 20.43 21.07 5.51
C ARG A 81 19.06 20.40 5.46
N GLU A 82 18.52 20.20 4.26
CA GLU A 82 17.29 19.43 4.01
C GLU A 82 17.69 18.06 3.46
N CYS A 83 17.69 17.05 4.32
CA CYS A 83 18.14 15.70 3.94
C CYS A 83 17.07 14.66 4.19
N TRP A 84 16.34 14.32 3.12
CA TRP A 84 15.36 13.24 3.11
C TRP A 84 15.96 11.85 3.41
N GLU A 85 17.28 11.66 3.25
CA GLU A 85 17.97 10.42 3.64
C GLU A 85 18.21 10.29 5.14
N CYS A 86 18.02 11.37 5.91
CA CYS A 86 18.26 11.37 7.35
C CYS A 86 16.98 11.48 8.18
N THR A 87 15.84 11.69 7.54
CA THR A 87 14.52 11.77 8.15
C THR A 87 13.97 10.39 8.50
N GLU A 88 13.40 10.29 9.69
CA GLU A 88 12.56 9.16 10.14
C GLU A 88 11.13 9.70 10.40
N GLU A 89 10.11 8.86 10.28
CA GLU A 89 8.72 9.29 10.48
C GLU A 89 8.07 8.50 11.63
N LEU A 90 7.56 9.23 12.63
CA LEU A 90 6.67 8.71 13.66
C LEU A 90 5.22 8.88 13.20
N LEU A 91 4.45 7.79 13.18
CA LEU A 91 3.05 7.78 12.76
C LEU A 91 2.12 7.74 13.97
N ASP A 92 0.93 8.34 13.82
CA ASP A 92 -0.17 8.32 14.80
C ASP A 92 0.29 8.71 16.23
N VAL A 93 1.11 9.76 16.31
CA VAL A 93 1.79 10.20 17.52
C VAL A 93 0.79 10.72 18.55
N THR A 94 0.86 10.19 19.77
CA THR A 94 0.11 10.66 20.93
C THR A 94 1.06 11.02 22.07
N VAL A 95 0.99 12.26 22.57
CA VAL A 95 1.73 12.71 23.74
C VAL A 95 1.16 12.05 25.00
N VAL A 96 2.02 11.43 25.80
CA VAL A 96 1.62 10.67 27.01
C VAL A 96 2.23 11.21 28.31
N ASP A 97 3.38 11.87 28.26
CA ASP A 97 4.00 12.53 29.41
C ASP A 97 4.82 13.74 28.94
N VAL A 98 4.86 14.79 29.75
CA VAL A 98 5.55 16.05 29.44
C VAL A 98 6.27 16.51 30.68
N ARG A 99 7.61 16.66 30.58
CA ARG A 99 8.46 17.07 31.69
C ARG A 99 9.21 18.36 31.34
N PRO A 100 9.10 19.42 32.15
CA PRO A 100 9.92 20.61 31.97
C PRO A 100 11.41 20.26 32.13
N ALA A 101 12.20 20.57 31.11
CA ALA A 101 13.67 20.45 31.12
C ALA A 101 14.37 21.81 31.21
N GLY A 102 13.61 22.89 31.02
CA GLY A 102 14.05 24.28 31.13
C GLY A 102 12.89 25.24 30.88
N PHE A 103 13.17 26.55 30.91
CA PHE A 103 12.13 27.54 30.60
C PHE A 103 11.72 27.43 29.12
N GLY A 104 10.47 27.00 28.88
CA GLY A 104 9.95 26.76 27.53
C GLY A 104 10.51 25.52 26.82
N VAL A 105 11.24 24.66 27.55
CA VAL A 105 11.88 23.45 27.02
C VAL A 105 11.34 22.22 27.74
N PHE A 106 11.00 21.17 26.99
CA PHE A 106 10.31 19.98 27.50
C PHE A 106 10.95 18.69 26.98
N ASP A 107 11.02 17.69 27.84
CA ASP A 107 11.12 16.30 27.41
C ASP A 107 9.70 15.76 27.23
N VAL A 108 9.40 15.27 26.03
CA VAL A 108 8.07 14.82 25.64
C VAL A 108 8.10 13.32 25.36
N THR A 109 7.37 12.56 26.16
CA THR A 109 7.15 11.14 25.88
C THR A 109 5.92 10.98 25.01
N CYS A 110 6.03 10.19 23.95
CA CYS A 110 4.92 9.87 23.08
C CYS A 110 4.80 8.37 22.83
N GLU A 111 3.58 7.92 22.55
CA GLU A 111 3.28 6.64 21.94
C GLU A 111 3.06 6.86 20.44
N ALA A 112 3.78 6.11 19.62
CA ALA A 112 3.75 6.26 18.17
C ALA A 112 4.15 4.95 17.48
N ARG A 113 3.97 4.90 16.17
CA ARG A 113 4.53 3.85 15.30
C ARG A 113 5.71 4.42 14.54
N LEU A 114 6.71 3.61 14.19
CA LEU A 114 7.84 4.06 13.39
C LEU A 114 7.73 3.51 11.97
N ARG A 115 7.78 4.41 10.98
CA ARG A 115 7.92 4.03 9.57
C ARG A 115 9.39 4.06 9.20
N ILE A 116 9.92 2.88 8.88
CA ILE A 116 11.24 2.72 8.26
C ILE A 116 10.99 2.28 6.83
N ASP A 117 11.21 3.17 5.88
CA ASP A 117 11.02 2.86 4.46
C ASP A 117 11.98 1.73 4.02
N PRO A 118 11.48 0.62 3.44
CA PRO A 118 12.31 -0.47 2.96
C PRO A 118 13.25 -0.09 1.81
N GLU A 119 12.88 0.86 0.93
CA GLU A 119 13.75 1.36 -0.14
C GLU A 119 14.87 2.25 0.41
N GLN A 120 14.64 2.85 1.58
CA GLN A 120 15.68 3.54 2.36
C GLN A 120 16.69 2.57 3.00
N ARG A 121 16.56 1.24 2.86
CA ARG A 121 17.66 0.29 3.17
C ARG A 121 18.85 0.41 2.23
N LYS A 122 18.72 1.19 1.13
CA LYS A 122 19.85 1.63 0.31
C LYS A 122 20.66 2.77 0.97
N ARG A 123 20.21 3.33 2.09
CA ARG A 123 20.96 4.30 2.89
C ARG A 123 22.25 3.66 3.40
N ARG A 124 23.33 4.44 3.45
CA ARG A 124 24.60 4.05 4.08
C ARG A 124 24.50 3.89 5.61
N ARG A 125 23.34 4.22 6.20
CA ARG A 125 23.04 4.25 7.64
C ARG A 125 21.95 3.23 7.97
N GLY A 126 22.24 2.31 8.89
CA GLY A 126 21.23 1.40 9.44
C GLY A 126 20.19 2.14 10.29
N PRO A 127 18.96 1.62 10.43
CA PRO A 127 17.88 2.26 11.19
C PRO A 127 18.15 2.36 12.70
N ASP A 128 19.13 1.61 13.19
CA ASP A 128 19.59 1.63 14.58
C ASP A 128 20.62 2.74 14.87
N ARG A 129 21.12 3.42 13.83
CA ARG A 129 22.13 4.47 13.95
C ARG A 129 21.53 5.85 13.70
N ALA A 130 21.67 6.74 14.68
CA ALA A 130 21.26 8.14 14.54
C ALA A 130 22.08 8.89 13.46
N PRO A 131 21.49 9.89 12.77
CA PRO A 131 22.24 10.82 11.94
C PRO A 131 23.29 11.59 12.74
N GLU A 132 24.32 12.06 12.05
CA GLU A 132 25.17 13.14 12.57
C GLU A 132 24.38 14.46 12.51
N ALA A 133 23.78 14.82 13.64
CA ALA A 133 22.88 15.96 13.79
C ALA A 133 23.12 16.70 15.13
N ASP A 134 22.79 17.99 15.15
CA ASP A 134 22.75 18.82 16.37
C ASP A 134 21.33 18.97 16.94
N GLY A 135 20.37 18.25 16.35
CA GLY A 135 18.97 18.23 16.76
C GLY A 135 18.06 17.78 15.64
N TYR A 136 16.76 17.94 15.86
CA TYR A 136 15.71 17.55 14.93
C TYR A 136 14.69 18.68 14.79
N VAL A 137 14.30 18.98 13.55
CA VAL A 137 13.06 19.72 13.27
C VAL A 137 11.91 18.72 13.24
N LEU A 138 10.83 19.06 13.93
CA LEU A 138 9.61 18.26 13.94
C LEU A 138 8.60 18.89 13.00
N THR A 139 8.26 18.16 11.94
CA THR A 139 7.30 18.61 10.92
C THR A 139 6.24 17.53 10.74
N GLY A 140 4.96 17.88 10.70
CA GLY A 140 3.94 16.94 10.23
C GLY A 140 3.30 17.41 8.95
N ILE A 141 2.87 16.43 8.16
CA ILE A 141 2.07 16.67 6.97
C ILE A 141 0.61 16.54 7.38
N THR A 142 -0.14 17.63 7.23
CA THR A 142 -1.57 17.70 7.50
C THR A 142 -2.33 17.88 6.18
N GLY A 143 -3.66 17.76 6.22
CA GLY A 143 -4.49 17.99 5.02
C GLY A 143 -4.41 19.44 4.49
N GLU A 144 -3.90 20.37 5.31
CA GLU A 144 -3.73 21.78 4.97
C GLU A 144 -2.28 22.14 4.63
N GLY A 145 -1.39 21.14 4.57
CA GLY A 145 0.04 21.31 4.32
C GLY A 145 0.92 21.00 5.53
N GLU A 146 2.15 21.52 5.51
CA GLU A 146 3.13 21.27 6.56
C GLU A 146 2.85 22.07 7.84
N GLU A 147 2.87 21.39 8.98
CA GLU A 147 2.80 22.00 10.31
C GLU A 147 4.11 21.81 11.06
N LYS A 148 4.63 22.88 11.65
CA LYS A 148 5.81 22.82 12.53
C LYS A 148 5.42 22.49 13.96
N PHE A 149 5.95 21.39 14.48
CA PHE A 149 5.79 20.96 15.87
C PHE A 149 6.92 21.44 16.79
N GLY A 150 7.98 22.02 16.23
CA GLY A 150 9.07 22.63 16.98
C GLY A 150 10.41 21.98 16.65
N THR A 151 11.35 22.12 17.59
CA THR A 151 12.67 21.47 17.49
C THR A 151 12.97 20.69 18.76
N CYS A 152 13.77 19.63 18.64
CA CYS A 152 14.29 18.88 19.78
C CYS A 152 15.80 18.72 19.66
N GLN A 153 16.47 18.67 20.80
CA GLN A 153 17.92 18.46 20.84
C GLN A 153 18.29 17.02 20.52
N ASP A 154 17.47 16.06 20.94
CA ASP A 154 17.70 14.65 20.67
C ASP A 154 16.41 13.82 20.71
N VAL A 155 16.50 12.55 20.36
CA VAL A 155 15.41 11.58 20.44
C VAL A 155 15.89 10.24 21.02
N ALA A 156 15.11 9.67 21.92
CA ALA A 156 15.35 8.35 22.50
C ALA A 156 14.33 7.32 22.01
N GLY A 157 14.80 6.10 21.74
CA GLY A 157 13.99 4.97 21.29
C GLY A 157 13.81 4.86 19.77
N VAL A 158 14.05 5.94 19.01
CA VAL A 158 13.97 5.92 17.53
C VAL A 158 15.10 5.09 16.94
N PHE A 159 16.35 5.45 17.24
CA PHE A 159 17.54 4.78 16.74
C PHE A 159 18.01 3.72 17.72
N ARG A 160 17.54 2.50 17.52
CA ARG A 160 17.96 1.33 18.29
C ARG A 160 17.85 0.05 17.48
N PRO A 161 18.62 -1.00 17.82
CA PRO A 161 18.40 -2.32 17.28
C PRO A 161 16.97 -2.78 17.58
N ARG A 162 16.24 -3.15 16.53
CA ARG A 162 14.94 -3.83 16.64
C ARG A 162 15.10 -5.27 16.17
N PRO A 163 14.38 -6.24 16.74
CA PRO A 163 14.36 -7.59 16.19
C PRO A 163 13.94 -7.51 14.73
N GLU A 164 14.77 -8.04 13.83
CA GLU A 164 14.34 -8.18 12.44
C GLU A 164 13.13 -9.10 12.41
N ARG A 165 12.04 -8.64 11.77
CA ARG A 165 10.90 -9.52 11.52
C ARG A 165 11.40 -10.65 10.64
N ALA A 166 11.29 -11.88 11.14
CA ALA A 166 11.59 -13.05 10.33
C ALA A 166 10.72 -13.00 9.06
N PRO A 167 11.32 -13.12 7.87
CA PRO A 167 10.59 -13.26 6.62
C PRO A 167 9.49 -14.30 6.72
N ARG A 168 8.27 -13.96 6.31
CA ARG A 168 7.19 -14.94 6.24
C ARG A 168 7.47 -15.92 5.09
N PRO A 169 7.48 -17.25 5.34
CA PRO A 169 7.58 -18.22 4.26
C PRO A 169 6.27 -18.26 3.46
N ALA A 170 6.29 -18.98 2.34
CA ALA A 170 5.11 -19.24 1.54
C ALA A 170 5.09 -20.70 1.10
N THR A 171 3.90 -21.25 0.87
CA THR A 171 3.76 -22.60 0.32
C THR A 171 2.87 -22.56 -0.90
N LEU A 172 3.40 -23.01 -2.03
CA LEU A 172 2.59 -23.30 -3.20
C LEU A 172 1.93 -24.67 -2.97
N ILE A 173 0.60 -24.74 -3.03
CA ILE A 173 -0.19 -25.93 -2.66
C ILE A 173 -0.74 -26.60 -3.91
N GLY A 174 -0.58 -27.93 -3.99
CA GLY A 174 -1.14 -28.73 -5.07
C GLY A 174 -0.72 -28.25 -6.45
N CYS A 175 0.58 -28.12 -6.65
CA CYS A 175 1.13 -27.52 -7.86
C CYS A 175 1.61 -28.56 -8.86
N ARG A 176 1.39 -28.25 -10.14
CA ARG A 176 2.16 -28.85 -11.23
C ARG A 176 3.41 -28.00 -11.49
N PRO A 177 4.62 -28.51 -11.21
CA PRO A 177 5.85 -27.78 -11.47
C PRO A 177 6.18 -27.80 -12.96
N GLU A 178 6.40 -26.61 -13.54
CA GLU A 178 6.94 -26.49 -14.89
C GLU A 178 8.48 -26.55 -14.85
N PRO A 179 9.19 -26.66 -15.98
CA PRO A 179 10.63 -26.95 -16.00
C PRO A 179 11.48 -26.02 -15.12
N ARG A 180 11.08 -24.76 -14.96
CA ARG A 180 11.79 -23.80 -14.09
C ARG A 180 11.70 -24.15 -12.61
N LEU A 181 10.51 -24.48 -12.12
CA LEU A 181 10.31 -24.90 -10.74
C LEU A 181 10.90 -26.28 -10.51
N GLN A 182 10.75 -27.21 -11.46
CA GLN A 182 11.34 -28.55 -11.36
C GLN A 182 12.86 -28.48 -11.19
N ARG A 183 13.56 -27.63 -11.96
CA ARG A 183 15.00 -27.42 -11.80
C ARG A 183 15.38 -26.90 -10.41
N ALA A 184 14.57 -26.01 -9.83
CA ALA A 184 14.81 -25.47 -8.49
C ALA A 184 14.58 -26.54 -7.41
N ILE A 185 13.53 -27.35 -7.54
CA ILE A 185 13.25 -28.51 -6.67
C ILE A 185 14.41 -29.52 -6.73
N ASP A 186 14.88 -29.85 -7.92
CA ASP A 186 15.99 -30.80 -8.08
C ASP A 186 17.30 -30.23 -7.52
N ALA A 187 17.52 -28.92 -7.65
CA ALA A 187 18.64 -28.22 -7.03
C ALA A 187 18.56 -28.28 -5.49
N PHE A 188 17.37 -28.07 -4.92
CA PHE A 188 17.12 -28.23 -3.49
C PHE A 188 17.44 -29.64 -3.01
N ARG A 189 16.91 -30.68 -3.67
CA ARG A 189 17.14 -32.08 -3.32
C ARG A 189 18.62 -32.49 -3.35
N ARG A 190 19.42 -31.87 -4.23
CA ARG A 190 20.87 -32.09 -4.32
C ARG A 190 21.70 -31.25 -3.34
N GLY A 191 21.07 -30.44 -2.49
CA GLY A 191 21.78 -29.52 -1.59
C GLY A 191 22.56 -28.42 -2.33
N ALA A 192 22.09 -28.01 -3.52
CA ALA A 192 22.76 -26.99 -4.31
C ALA A 192 22.64 -25.58 -3.68
N ALA A 193 23.50 -24.66 -4.12
CA ALA A 193 23.52 -23.29 -3.66
C ALA A 193 22.17 -22.55 -3.85
N ARG A 194 21.87 -21.64 -2.93
CA ARG A 194 20.61 -20.86 -2.84
C ARG A 194 20.13 -20.27 -4.16
N HIS A 195 21.01 -19.59 -4.89
CA HIS A 195 20.67 -18.96 -6.17
C HIS A 195 20.11 -19.94 -7.21
N ARG A 196 20.46 -21.23 -7.14
CA ARG A 196 19.92 -22.28 -8.05
C ARG A 196 18.52 -22.75 -7.66
N ARG A 197 18.08 -22.43 -6.44
CA ARG A 197 16.77 -22.76 -5.87
C ARG A 197 15.81 -21.57 -5.89
N MET A 198 16.31 -20.39 -6.27
CA MET A 198 15.56 -19.14 -6.31
C MET A 198 14.50 -19.17 -7.42
N ILE A 199 13.30 -18.72 -7.06
CA ILE A 199 12.20 -18.43 -7.97
C ILE A 199 11.81 -16.96 -7.80
N ILE A 200 11.71 -16.24 -8.92
CA ILE A 200 11.12 -14.91 -8.98
C ILE A 200 10.02 -14.99 -10.04
N ALA A 201 8.77 -14.81 -9.62
CA ALA A 201 7.62 -14.98 -10.49
C ALA A 201 6.49 -14.03 -10.12
N SER A 202 5.81 -13.49 -11.14
CA SER A 202 4.52 -12.81 -10.98
C SER A 202 3.42 -13.81 -10.69
N ILE A 203 2.41 -13.40 -9.93
CA ILE A 203 1.24 -14.22 -9.61
C ILE A 203 0.06 -13.79 -10.49
N PHE A 204 -0.62 -14.78 -11.08
CA PHE A 204 -1.79 -14.58 -11.91
C PHE A 204 -2.97 -15.37 -11.34
N SER A 205 -4.16 -14.74 -11.34
CA SER A 205 -5.43 -15.41 -11.10
C SER A 205 -5.99 -15.93 -12.43
N VAL A 206 -6.52 -17.16 -12.44
CA VAL A 206 -7.09 -17.78 -13.64
C VAL A 206 -8.61 -17.88 -13.49
N ALA A 207 -9.33 -17.22 -14.39
CA ALA A 207 -10.79 -17.30 -14.46
C ALA A 207 -11.27 -18.67 -14.98
N TYR A 208 -12.55 -18.99 -14.78
CA TYR A 208 -13.12 -20.26 -15.22
C TYR A 208 -13.13 -20.45 -16.74
N ASP A 209 -13.03 -19.36 -17.51
CA ASP A 209 -12.87 -19.39 -18.97
C ASP A 209 -11.41 -19.62 -19.42
N GLY A 210 -10.47 -19.73 -18.47
CA GLY A 210 -9.05 -19.93 -18.71
C GLY A 210 -8.24 -18.63 -18.85
N THR A 211 -8.88 -17.46 -18.78
CA THR A 211 -8.19 -16.17 -18.84
C THR A 211 -7.30 -16.00 -17.61
N ALA A 212 -6.01 -15.78 -17.82
CA ALA A 212 -5.06 -15.43 -16.77
C ALA A 212 -4.97 -13.90 -16.63
N THR A 213 -5.12 -13.39 -15.42
CA THR A 213 -5.01 -11.97 -15.07
C THR A 213 -3.88 -11.77 -14.08
N HIS A 214 -2.93 -10.89 -14.40
CA HIS A 214 -1.83 -10.53 -13.51
C HIS A 214 -2.38 -9.85 -12.26
N MET A 215 -2.04 -10.40 -11.10
CA MET A 215 -2.37 -9.81 -9.82
C MET A 215 -1.31 -8.74 -9.52
N LEU A 216 -1.63 -7.47 -9.83
CA LEU A 216 -0.69 -6.35 -9.74
C LEU A 216 0.08 -6.34 -8.41
N ASP A 217 1.38 -6.06 -8.50
CA ASP A 217 2.34 -6.00 -7.38
C ASP A 217 2.51 -7.30 -6.57
N SER A 218 1.79 -8.38 -6.89
CA SER A 218 1.88 -9.67 -6.22
C SER A 218 2.86 -10.62 -6.93
N GLY A 219 3.84 -11.13 -6.19
CA GLY A 219 4.87 -12.01 -6.74
C GLY A 219 5.53 -12.92 -5.71
N LEU A 220 6.04 -14.05 -6.16
CA LEU A 220 6.91 -14.93 -5.38
C LEU A 220 8.36 -14.56 -5.63
N GLY A 221 9.14 -14.32 -4.57
CA GLY A 221 10.56 -14.01 -4.65
C GLY A 221 11.34 -14.70 -3.54
N ALA A 222 11.54 -16.00 -3.66
CA ALA A 222 12.13 -16.82 -2.59
C ALA A 222 12.80 -18.10 -3.11
N GLU A 223 13.55 -18.78 -2.24
CA GLU A 223 14.20 -20.04 -2.55
C GLU A 223 13.38 -21.24 -2.08
N VAL A 224 13.37 -22.31 -2.89
CA VAL A 224 12.79 -23.59 -2.48
C VAL A 224 13.51 -24.10 -1.23
N SER A 225 12.75 -24.29 -0.15
CA SER A 225 13.21 -24.80 1.14
C SER A 225 12.59 -26.14 1.52
N GLY A 226 11.52 -26.55 0.84
CA GLY A 226 10.85 -27.83 1.07
C GLY A 226 10.01 -28.28 -0.13
N VAL A 227 9.84 -29.59 -0.27
CA VAL A 227 8.94 -30.19 -1.26
C VAL A 227 8.34 -31.46 -0.69
N ARG A 228 7.04 -31.67 -0.89
CA ARG A 228 6.34 -32.91 -0.54
C ARG A 228 5.27 -33.24 -1.58
N PRO A 229 4.86 -34.51 -1.73
CA PRO A 229 3.65 -34.86 -2.47
C PRO A 229 2.44 -34.10 -1.90
N SER A 230 1.56 -33.60 -2.76
CA SER A 230 0.36 -32.90 -2.33
C SER A 230 -0.76 -33.88 -2.01
N ALA A 231 -1.60 -33.54 -1.04
CA ALA A 231 -2.82 -34.29 -0.76
C ALA A 231 -3.90 -34.12 -1.85
N LEU A 232 -3.70 -33.19 -2.80
CA LEU A 232 -4.67 -32.85 -3.84
C LEU A 232 -4.55 -33.71 -5.12
N GLY A 233 -3.55 -34.60 -5.20
CA GLY A 233 -3.43 -35.56 -6.31
C GLY A 233 -2.02 -36.14 -6.45
N ASP A 234 -1.94 -37.32 -7.08
CA ASP A 234 -0.72 -38.13 -7.14
C ASP A 234 0.44 -37.48 -7.91
N ASP A 235 0.13 -36.58 -8.85
CA ASP A 235 1.11 -35.85 -9.68
C ASP A 235 1.37 -34.41 -9.23
N LEU A 236 0.82 -34.02 -8.07
CA LEU A 236 0.94 -32.66 -7.54
C LEU A 236 1.90 -32.60 -6.36
N VAL A 237 2.57 -31.47 -6.20
CA VAL A 237 3.49 -31.21 -5.09
C VAL A 237 3.10 -29.96 -4.33
N ASP A 238 3.32 -29.98 -3.02
CA ASP A 238 3.39 -28.76 -2.23
C ASP A 238 4.87 -28.33 -2.15
N VAL A 239 5.16 -27.06 -2.41
CA VAL A 239 6.51 -26.52 -2.41
C VAL A 239 6.59 -25.35 -1.44
N THR A 240 7.45 -25.49 -0.43
CA THR A 240 7.69 -24.45 0.57
C THR A 240 8.86 -23.59 0.15
N PHE A 241 8.70 -22.29 0.36
CA PHE A 241 9.65 -21.25 0.05
C PHE A 241 10.01 -20.47 1.30
N GLU A 242 11.31 -20.23 1.46
CA GLU A 242 11.85 -19.33 2.48
C GLU A 242 12.63 -18.22 1.80
N SER A 243 12.69 -17.06 2.45
CA SER A 243 13.52 -15.95 2.01
C SER A 243 14.35 -15.48 3.19
N LEU A 244 15.57 -15.03 2.90
CA LEU A 244 16.38 -14.31 3.87
C LEU A 244 16.16 -12.80 3.81
N TYR A 245 15.48 -12.32 2.76
CA TYR A 245 15.29 -10.90 2.51
C TYR A 245 13.83 -10.62 2.17
N GLY A 246 13.07 -10.19 3.18
CA GLY A 246 11.64 -9.91 3.07
C GLY A 246 10.78 -11.17 2.89
N ASP A 247 9.47 -11.02 3.04
CA ASP A 247 8.51 -12.11 2.90
C ASP A 247 8.63 -12.82 1.54
N ALA A 248 8.35 -14.12 1.50
CA ALA A 248 8.44 -14.90 0.27
C ALA A 248 7.44 -14.43 -0.79
N ILE A 249 6.23 -14.05 -0.38
CA ILE A 249 5.27 -13.34 -1.23
C ILE A 249 5.47 -11.83 -1.03
N LYS A 250 5.77 -11.15 -2.12
CA LYS A 250 5.77 -9.68 -2.23
C LYS A 250 4.39 -9.23 -2.67
N GLY A 251 3.94 -8.08 -2.15
CA GLY A 251 2.58 -7.58 -2.41
C GLY A 251 1.49 -8.55 -1.99
N GLY A 252 1.67 -9.19 -0.83
CA GLY A 252 0.62 -9.98 -0.19
C GLY A 252 -0.58 -9.10 0.13
N ARG A 253 -1.77 -9.70 0.14
CA ARG A 253 -3.04 -8.96 0.19
C ARG A 253 -3.80 -9.21 1.49
N PRO A 254 -4.67 -8.29 1.93
CA PRO A 254 -5.54 -8.52 3.08
C PRO A 254 -6.35 -9.82 2.91
N LEU A 255 -6.64 -10.51 4.02
CA LEU A 255 -7.29 -11.81 3.96
C LEU A 255 -8.61 -11.79 3.15
N GLY A 256 -9.41 -10.74 3.33
CA GLY A 256 -10.69 -10.56 2.64
C GLY A 256 -10.57 -10.32 1.12
N ALA A 257 -9.39 -9.98 0.61
CA ALA A 257 -9.18 -9.82 -0.83
C ALA A 257 -9.37 -11.14 -1.58
N ARG A 258 -9.23 -12.29 -0.91
CA ARG A 258 -9.49 -13.60 -1.50
C ARG A 258 -10.87 -13.63 -2.15
N GLU A 259 -11.92 -13.26 -1.42
CA GLU A 259 -13.32 -13.25 -1.88
C GLU A 259 -13.50 -12.42 -3.15
N ILE A 260 -12.86 -11.26 -3.22
CA ILE A 260 -12.87 -10.39 -4.40
C ILE A 260 -12.30 -11.17 -5.58
N TRP A 261 -11.06 -11.67 -5.48
CA TRP A 261 -10.43 -12.41 -6.57
C TRP A 261 -11.21 -13.67 -6.98
N GLU A 262 -11.92 -14.34 -6.05
CA GLU A 262 -12.82 -15.46 -6.42
C GLU A 262 -14.03 -15.01 -7.22
N CYS A 263 -14.65 -13.89 -6.84
CA CYS A 263 -15.75 -13.29 -7.59
C CYS A 263 -15.32 -12.98 -9.03
N TRP A 264 -14.13 -12.39 -9.22
CA TRP A 264 -13.59 -12.05 -10.54
C TRP A 264 -13.19 -13.29 -11.36
N ARG A 265 -12.82 -14.42 -10.72
CA ARG A 265 -12.60 -15.69 -11.43
C ARG A 265 -13.89 -16.26 -12.04
N ALA A 266 -15.04 -15.98 -11.43
CA ALA A 266 -16.34 -16.38 -11.98
C ALA A 266 -16.75 -15.57 -13.22
N GLY A 267 -16.04 -14.48 -13.51
CA GLY A 267 -16.31 -13.54 -14.58
C GLY A 267 -16.34 -12.11 -14.04
N ARG A 268 -16.32 -11.14 -14.97
CA ARG A 268 -16.43 -9.73 -14.60
C ARG A 268 -17.77 -9.47 -13.88
N PRO A 269 -17.80 -8.67 -12.80
CA PRO A 269 -19.06 -8.26 -12.17
C PRO A 269 -20.04 -7.67 -13.20
N THR A 270 -21.30 -8.09 -13.15
CA THR A 270 -22.37 -7.60 -14.04
C THR A 270 -23.31 -6.60 -13.36
N GLU A 271 -23.18 -6.41 -12.06
CA GLU A 271 -23.95 -5.49 -11.24
C GLU A 271 -23.02 -4.47 -10.59
N ALA A 272 -23.38 -3.19 -10.68
CA ALA A 272 -22.66 -2.11 -10.02
C ALA A 272 -22.89 -2.14 -8.50
N GLY A 273 -21.97 -1.55 -7.74
CA GLY A 273 -22.09 -1.36 -6.30
C GLY A 273 -21.76 -2.59 -5.46
N ARG A 274 -21.27 -3.69 -6.04
CA ARG A 274 -20.84 -4.87 -5.26
C ARG A 274 -19.69 -4.58 -4.29
N TRP A 275 -18.89 -3.57 -4.60
CA TRP A 275 -17.82 -3.09 -3.73
C TRP A 275 -18.31 -2.39 -2.46
N ALA A 276 -19.56 -1.92 -2.44
CA ALA A 276 -20.08 -1.06 -1.37
C ALA A 276 -20.09 -1.72 0.02
N ALA A 277 -20.29 -3.04 0.06
CA ALA A 277 -20.33 -3.81 1.31
C ALA A 277 -18.95 -4.00 1.94
N TYR A 278 -17.87 -3.81 1.18
CA TYR A 278 -16.51 -3.97 1.69
C TYR A 278 -16.06 -2.73 2.50
N PRO A 279 -15.20 -2.91 3.52
CA PRO A 279 -14.48 -1.79 4.13
C PRO A 279 -13.49 -1.16 3.14
N SER A 280 -13.06 0.08 3.40
CA SER A 280 -12.12 0.85 2.54
C SER A 280 -10.93 0.01 2.04
N ALA A 281 -10.22 -0.69 2.93
CA ALA A 281 -9.06 -1.52 2.54
C ALA A 281 -9.40 -2.57 1.46
N LEU A 282 -10.60 -3.13 1.48
CA LEU A 282 -11.05 -4.11 0.47
C LEU A 282 -11.69 -3.43 -0.76
N ARG A 283 -12.15 -2.18 -0.66
CA ARG A 283 -12.54 -1.37 -1.83
C ARG A 283 -11.32 -0.98 -2.67
N HIS A 284 -10.19 -0.71 -2.02
CA HIS A 284 -8.93 -0.53 -2.74
C HIS A 284 -8.53 -1.78 -3.54
N GLU A 285 -8.67 -2.96 -2.90
CA GLU A 285 -8.45 -4.25 -3.57
C GLU A 285 -9.42 -4.48 -4.73
N TRP A 286 -10.67 -4.03 -4.61
CA TRP A 286 -11.63 -4.05 -5.71
C TRP A 286 -11.19 -3.17 -6.89
N ALA A 287 -10.72 -1.94 -6.62
CA ALA A 287 -10.20 -1.05 -7.66
C ALA A 287 -8.96 -1.64 -8.34
N GLY A 288 -8.05 -2.26 -7.58
CA GLY A 288 -6.89 -2.97 -8.12
C GLY A 288 -7.27 -4.19 -8.97
N ALA A 289 -8.29 -4.96 -8.57
CA ALA A 289 -8.84 -6.04 -9.39
C ALA A 289 -9.48 -5.48 -10.68
N ALA A 290 -10.23 -4.39 -10.59
CA ALA A 290 -10.80 -3.72 -11.77
C ALA A 290 -9.71 -3.26 -12.75
N LEU A 291 -8.59 -2.71 -12.26
CA LEU A 291 -7.43 -2.37 -13.08
C LEU A 291 -6.83 -3.60 -13.76
N ALA A 292 -6.57 -4.67 -13.00
CA ALA A 292 -5.99 -5.89 -13.51
C ALA A 292 -6.85 -6.54 -14.62
N HIS A 293 -8.17 -6.39 -14.52
CA HIS A 293 -9.13 -6.89 -15.50
C HIS A 293 -9.54 -5.85 -16.56
N HIS A 294 -8.99 -4.62 -16.51
CA HIS A 294 -9.30 -3.59 -17.49
C HIS A 294 -8.86 -4.05 -18.88
N ARG A 295 -9.75 -3.87 -19.85
CA ARG A 295 -9.48 -4.17 -21.26
C ARG A 295 -9.48 -2.86 -22.01
N PRO A 296 -8.34 -2.47 -22.62
CA PRO A 296 -8.28 -1.28 -23.44
C PRO A 296 -9.38 -1.30 -24.49
N GLY A 297 -10.12 -0.20 -24.58
CA GLY A 297 -11.20 -0.01 -25.53
C GLY A 297 -11.24 1.45 -25.96
N PRO A 298 -11.94 1.77 -27.05
CA PRO A 298 -12.06 3.15 -27.49
C PRO A 298 -12.79 3.97 -26.42
N ASP A 299 -12.28 5.17 -26.17
CA ASP A 299 -12.97 6.16 -25.36
C ASP A 299 -14.34 6.51 -25.93
N ARG A 300 -15.30 6.79 -25.05
CA ARG A 300 -16.49 7.51 -25.47
C ARG A 300 -16.13 8.98 -25.77
N PRO A 301 -16.83 9.63 -26.72
CA PRO A 301 -16.48 10.97 -27.17
C PRO A 301 -16.45 12.02 -26.05
N SER A 302 -15.64 13.06 -26.24
CA SER A 302 -15.61 14.25 -25.37
C SER A 302 -17.02 14.87 -25.22
N GLY A 303 -17.31 15.45 -24.06
CA GLY A 303 -18.64 15.95 -23.70
C GLY A 303 -19.67 14.87 -23.34
N THR A 304 -19.30 13.58 -23.35
CA THR A 304 -20.16 12.51 -22.83
C THR A 304 -20.52 12.79 -21.37
N THR A 305 -21.78 12.55 -21.00
CA THR A 305 -22.23 12.66 -19.60
C THR A 305 -22.20 11.28 -18.94
N TYR A 306 -21.51 11.18 -17.83
CA TYR A 306 -21.47 10.00 -16.96
C TYR A 306 -22.25 10.26 -15.68
N HIS A 307 -22.83 9.19 -15.13
CA HIS A 307 -23.62 9.24 -13.91
C HIS A 307 -22.94 8.40 -12.83
N LEU A 308 -22.42 9.06 -11.80
CA LEU A 308 -21.81 8.43 -10.64
C LEU A 308 -22.86 8.26 -9.55
N ASP A 309 -22.99 7.03 -9.06
CA ASP A 309 -23.82 6.68 -7.91
C ASP A 309 -23.04 6.90 -6.60
N GLY A 310 -23.34 8.00 -5.90
CA GLY A 310 -22.61 8.41 -4.71
C GLY A 310 -23.08 7.77 -3.40
N ARG A 311 -24.11 6.92 -3.41
CA ARG A 311 -24.77 6.40 -2.19
C ARG A 311 -23.81 5.69 -1.22
N HIS A 312 -22.70 5.17 -1.73
CA HIS A 312 -21.70 4.41 -0.98
C HIS A 312 -20.30 5.04 -1.00
N VAL A 313 -20.16 6.27 -1.50
CA VAL A 313 -18.87 6.99 -1.49
C VAL A 313 -18.65 7.60 -0.11
N THR A 314 -18.16 6.77 0.81
CA THR A 314 -17.86 7.13 2.21
C THR A 314 -16.38 7.32 2.50
N ASP A 315 -15.52 6.98 1.53
CA ASP A 315 -14.07 7.03 1.58
C ASP A 315 -13.53 7.18 0.15
N GLU A 316 -12.23 7.45 0.04
CA GLU A 316 -11.54 7.69 -1.23
C GLU A 316 -11.65 6.47 -2.17
N ASP A 317 -11.51 5.26 -1.63
CA ASP A 317 -11.64 4.03 -2.42
C ASP A 317 -13.04 3.81 -2.96
N GLY A 318 -14.06 4.17 -2.18
CA GLY A 318 -15.45 4.16 -2.63
C GLY A 318 -15.66 5.11 -3.80
N PHE A 319 -14.99 6.27 -3.81
CA PHE A 319 -15.02 7.17 -4.97
C PHE A 319 -14.41 6.50 -6.21
N TYR A 320 -13.22 5.92 -6.10
CA TYR A 320 -12.55 5.25 -7.22
C TYR A 320 -13.35 4.07 -7.78
N CYS A 321 -14.00 3.29 -6.91
CA CYS A 321 -14.91 2.24 -7.35
C CYS A 321 -16.13 2.82 -8.08
N ALA A 322 -16.74 3.88 -7.54
CA ALA A 322 -17.94 4.48 -8.11
C ALA A 322 -17.69 5.15 -9.48
N ILE A 323 -16.60 5.91 -9.63
CA ILE A 323 -16.25 6.55 -10.90
C ILE A 323 -15.84 5.52 -11.96
N GLY A 324 -15.11 4.47 -11.55
CA GLY A 324 -14.79 3.34 -12.41
C GLY A 324 -16.05 2.68 -12.98
N GLU A 325 -17.06 2.44 -12.14
CA GLU A 325 -18.33 1.88 -12.59
C GLU A 325 -19.17 2.83 -13.44
N ALA A 326 -19.14 4.14 -13.14
CA ALA A 326 -19.84 5.15 -13.92
C ALA A 326 -19.34 5.21 -15.37
N ILE A 327 -18.03 5.10 -15.58
CA ILE A 327 -17.39 5.24 -16.88
C ILE A 327 -17.38 3.91 -17.64
N ASN A 328 -16.91 2.85 -16.98
CA ASN A 328 -16.60 1.57 -17.62
C ASN A 328 -17.60 0.46 -17.31
N GLY A 329 -18.73 0.78 -16.66
CA GLY A 329 -19.76 -0.17 -16.27
C GLY A 329 -19.37 -1.01 -15.06
N PRO A 330 -20.21 -1.97 -14.61
CA PRO A 330 -19.96 -2.80 -13.43
C PRO A 330 -18.53 -3.36 -13.30
N GLY A 331 -17.94 -3.22 -12.11
CA GLY A 331 -16.52 -3.52 -11.87
C GLY A 331 -15.55 -2.72 -12.75
N GLY A 332 -15.95 -1.56 -13.27
CA GLY A 332 -15.10 -0.74 -14.12
C GLY A 332 -13.96 -0.08 -13.34
N TYR A 333 -12.85 0.17 -14.02
CA TYR A 333 -11.70 0.88 -13.47
C TYR A 333 -11.63 2.29 -14.04
N PHE A 334 -11.34 3.28 -13.21
CA PHE A 334 -11.00 4.64 -13.63
C PHE A 334 -10.22 5.35 -12.51
N GLY A 335 -9.04 4.83 -12.21
CA GLY A 335 -8.19 5.28 -11.11
C GLY A 335 -8.36 4.48 -9.81
N TRP A 336 -7.34 4.56 -8.96
CA TRP A 336 -7.26 3.93 -7.61
C TRP A 336 -6.36 4.73 -6.64
N ASN A 337 -5.89 5.90 -7.09
CA ASN A 337 -5.18 6.96 -6.37
C ASN A 337 -5.18 8.22 -7.28
N ALA A 338 -4.73 9.36 -6.77
CA ALA A 338 -4.76 10.64 -7.49
C ALA A 338 -4.01 10.61 -8.83
N GLY A 339 -2.80 10.03 -8.87
CA GLY A 339 -2.01 9.95 -10.10
C GLY A 339 -2.65 9.05 -11.15
N ALA A 340 -3.18 7.91 -10.74
CA ALA A 340 -3.88 7.00 -11.64
C ALA A 340 -5.23 7.57 -12.12
N LEU A 341 -5.91 8.39 -11.32
CA LEU A 341 -7.08 9.13 -11.76
C LEU A 341 -6.69 10.15 -12.83
N HIS A 342 -5.63 10.92 -12.60
CA HIS A 342 -5.09 11.87 -13.59
C HIS A 342 -4.77 11.16 -14.91
N ASP A 343 -4.04 10.04 -14.88
CA ASP A 343 -3.75 9.23 -16.07
C ASP A 343 -5.03 8.80 -16.81
N CYS A 344 -6.08 8.41 -16.08
CA CYS A 344 -7.37 8.05 -16.68
C CYS A 344 -8.09 9.24 -17.32
N LEU A 345 -7.98 10.42 -16.72
CA LEU A 345 -8.62 11.66 -17.19
C LEU A 345 -7.99 12.21 -18.48
N LEU A 346 -6.76 11.80 -18.80
CA LEU A 346 -6.09 12.13 -20.06
C LEU A 346 -6.58 11.31 -21.27
N GLY A 347 -7.45 10.31 -21.06
CA GLY A 347 -8.03 9.47 -22.12
C GLY A 347 -7.36 8.09 -22.26
N ASP A 348 -7.87 7.28 -23.19
CA ASP A 348 -7.54 5.87 -23.45
C ASP A 348 -7.97 4.87 -22.35
N TRP A 349 -8.74 5.33 -21.36
CA TRP A 349 -9.25 4.54 -20.24
C TRP A 349 -10.79 4.43 -20.21
N GLY A 350 -11.47 4.75 -21.32
CA GLY A 350 -12.92 4.61 -21.51
C GLY A 350 -13.66 5.95 -21.67
N ALA A 351 -13.02 7.07 -21.40
CA ALA A 351 -13.60 8.40 -21.53
C ALA A 351 -12.57 9.40 -22.08
N ALA A 352 -12.90 10.05 -23.20
CA ALA A 352 -12.06 11.11 -23.74
C ALA A 352 -12.11 12.35 -22.83
N PRO A 353 -11.04 13.16 -22.76
CA PRO A 353 -10.98 14.36 -21.94
C PRO A 353 -12.14 15.34 -22.16
N GLY A 354 -12.51 16.10 -21.12
CA GLY A 354 -13.59 17.08 -21.17
C GLY A 354 -14.99 16.47 -21.13
N PHE A 355 -15.19 15.39 -20.38
CA PHE A 355 -16.51 14.81 -20.13
C PHE A 355 -17.23 15.50 -18.96
N ARG A 356 -18.52 15.23 -18.82
CA ARG A 356 -19.36 15.73 -17.72
C ARG A 356 -19.68 14.61 -16.73
N LEU A 357 -19.57 14.87 -15.44
CA LEU A 357 -19.86 13.93 -14.37
C LEU A 357 -21.04 14.42 -13.54
N VAL A 358 -22.18 13.73 -13.62
CA VAL A 358 -23.30 13.95 -12.71
C VAL A 358 -23.13 13.03 -11.50
N TRP A 359 -22.82 13.61 -10.34
CA TRP A 359 -22.60 12.89 -9.09
C TRP A 359 -23.87 12.91 -8.25
N HIS A 360 -24.62 11.79 -8.27
CA HIS A 360 -25.83 11.61 -7.47
C HIS A 360 -25.51 11.27 -6.03
N ASP A 361 -26.36 11.69 -5.09
CA ASP A 361 -26.19 11.43 -3.65
C ASP A 361 -24.85 11.96 -3.10
N SER A 362 -24.35 13.04 -3.71
CA SER A 362 -23.06 13.67 -3.38
C SER A 362 -22.97 14.16 -1.92
N ALA A 363 -24.12 14.37 -1.28
CA ALA A 363 -24.21 14.65 0.15
C ALA A 363 -23.65 13.53 1.06
N VAL A 364 -23.53 12.29 0.56
CA VAL A 364 -22.86 11.20 1.29
C VAL A 364 -21.36 11.48 1.36
N ALA A 365 -20.71 11.72 0.22
CA ALA A 365 -19.30 12.08 0.12
C ALA A 365 -18.99 13.31 0.99
N ARG A 366 -19.80 14.37 0.88
CA ARG A 366 -19.65 15.60 1.68
C ARG A 366 -19.64 15.37 3.20
N ARG A 367 -20.34 14.33 3.68
CA ARG A 367 -20.42 14.00 5.12
C ARG A 367 -19.26 13.15 5.61
N HIS A 368 -18.62 12.36 4.74
CA HIS A 368 -17.63 11.36 5.15
C HIS A 368 -16.20 11.69 4.68
N LEU A 369 -16.06 12.30 3.50
CA LEU A 369 -14.78 12.75 2.95
C LEU A 369 -14.43 14.14 3.47
N VAL A 370 -14.15 14.21 4.78
CA VAL A 370 -13.81 15.42 5.53
C VAL A 370 -12.34 15.40 5.96
N PRO A 371 -11.74 16.55 6.30
CA PRO A 371 -10.39 16.59 6.84
C PRO A 371 -10.23 15.63 8.03
N GLY A 372 -9.13 14.90 8.05
CA GLY A 372 -8.90 13.85 9.02
C GLY A 372 -7.58 13.13 8.78
N TYR A 373 -7.49 11.90 9.26
CA TYR A 373 -6.30 11.08 9.15
C TYR A 373 -6.68 9.68 8.70
N ASP A 374 -6.10 9.25 7.58
CA ASP A 374 -6.28 7.91 7.07
C ASP A 374 -5.22 6.98 7.67
N ARG A 375 -5.67 5.98 8.44
CA ARG A 375 -4.81 4.97 9.06
C ARG A 375 -4.43 3.85 8.10
N ARG A 376 -5.04 3.76 6.93
CA ARG A 376 -4.62 2.82 5.89
C ARG A 376 -3.28 3.26 5.31
N ASP A 377 -3.22 4.50 4.82
CA ASP A 377 -2.02 5.05 4.18
C ASP A 377 -1.11 5.80 5.15
N TRP A 378 -1.59 6.05 6.37
CA TRP A 378 -0.95 6.87 7.39
C TRP A 378 -0.62 8.26 6.85
N CYS A 379 -1.63 8.93 6.30
CA CYS A 379 -1.53 10.25 5.72
C CYS A 379 -2.79 11.08 6.05
N PRO A 380 -2.80 12.39 5.75
CA PRO A 380 -4.03 13.16 5.83
C PRO A 380 -5.13 12.56 4.95
N ALA A 381 -6.35 12.50 5.49
CA ALA A 381 -7.49 11.96 4.75
C ALA A 381 -7.80 12.84 3.51
N ILE A 382 -8.08 12.18 2.39
CA ILE A 382 -8.58 12.85 1.19
C ILE A 382 -10.02 13.33 1.41
N THR A 383 -10.29 14.56 0.99
CA THR A 383 -11.59 15.20 1.15
C THR A 383 -12.36 15.24 -0.17
N MET A 384 -13.66 15.51 -0.09
CA MET A 384 -14.46 15.74 -1.30
C MET A 384 -13.92 16.92 -2.12
N ASP A 385 -13.42 17.97 -1.47
CA ASP A 385 -12.88 19.14 -2.15
C ASP A 385 -11.58 18.81 -2.90
N HIS A 386 -10.75 17.90 -2.38
CA HIS A 386 -9.59 17.38 -3.13
C HIS A 386 -10.02 16.65 -4.40
N LEU A 387 -11.01 15.74 -4.30
CA LEU A 387 -11.52 15.01 -5.47
C LEU A 387 -12.10 15.96 -6.53
N LEU A 388 -12.86 16.97 -6.10
CA LEU A 388 -13.41 17.98 -7.01
C LEU A 388 -12.32 18.84 -7.65
N ALA A 389 -11.28 19.20 -6.89
CA ALA A 389 -10.14 19.96 -7.41
C ALA A 389 -9.40 19.17 -8.49
N TRP A 390 -9.10 17.89 -8.26
CA TRP A 390 -8.45 17.02 -9.25
C TRP A 390 -9.28 16.86 -10.53
N LEU A 391 -10.59 16.60 -10.39
CA LEU A 391 -11.49 16.50 -11.53
C LEU A 391 -11.56 17.82 -12.32
N ALA A 392 -11.60 18.97 -11.63
CA ALA A 392 -11.65 20.28 -12.27
C ALA A 392 -10.33 20.66 -12.96
N GLU A 393 -9.19 20.31 -12.37
CA GLU A 393 -7.86 20.52 -12.93
C GLU A 393 -7.72 19.83 -14.30
N ASP A 394 -8.27 18.62 -14.42
CA ASP A 394 -8.29 17.84 -15.66
C ASP A 394 -9.52 18.10 -16.55
N GLY A 395 -10.27 19.18 -16.28
CA GLY A 395 -11.32 19.68 -17.17
C GLY A 395 -12.64 18.92 -17.14
N VAL A 396 -12.93 18.16 -16.09
CA VAL A 396 -14.24 17.51 -15.89
C VAL A 396 -15.26 18.50 -15.33
N GLU A 397 -16.40 18.65 -16.00
CA GLU A 397 -17.53 19.42 -15.44
C GLU A 397 -18.33 18.53 -14.47
N VAL A 398 -18.33 18.86 -13.18
CA VAL A 398 -19.05 18.09 -12.15
C VAL A 398 -20.37 18.76 -11.77
N GLU A 399 -21.49 18.05 -11.93
CA GLU A 399 -22.80 18.43 -11.41
C GLU A 399 -23.12 17.60 -10.15
N LEU A 400 -23.18 18.25 -8.99
CA LEU A 400 -23.53 17.61 -7.71
C LEU A 400 -25.06 17.57 -7.53
N ARG A 401 -25.59 16.38 -7.18
CA ARG A 401 -27.01 16.16 -6.86
C ARG A 401 -27.20 15.55 -5.48
#